data_AF-A0A536TBC8-F1
#
_entry.id   AF-A0A536TBC8-F1
#
_cell.length_a   1.000
_cell.length_b   1.000
_cell.length_c   1.000
_cell.angle_alpha   90.00
_cell.angle_beta   90.00
_cell.angle_gamma   90.00
#
_symmetry.space_group_name_H-M   'P 1'
#
loop_
_entity.id
_entity.type
_entity.pdbx_description
1 polymer ?
#
loop_
_entity_poly.entity_id
_entity_poly.type
_entity_poly.pdbx_seq_one_letter_code
_entity_poly.pdbx_strand_id
1 'polypeptide(L)'
;MAYFVTGGTGFIGRFLIENLLKREEPIYVLVRKGSLKKLDALKLKGKVSHLFHLAAVYDLAASAEDQQRANIDGTRHAVEFAESIQAGCFHHVSSIAAAGLYDGVFREDMFEEAEDLDHPYFRTKHVSEGIVRKEYQRPWRIYRPGFVVGHSKTGYIDKIDGPYYFFKLIQKMRAMLPPWVPTIGVEGGRINIVPVDFVADALDYLAHKKGLDGKCFHLTDPDPSRIGEVLNIFARAAHAPQMTMRINARMFGFIPAPILYGIGSLAPIKRMVRAVLKDLGIPKDVFEFVNWPTRYDNREAAKALKGSGIEVPQLETYAAKLWDYWERNLDPDLFIDRSLSGRVKNKVIVVTGASSGIGKATALKLASAGAKVMLVARGEEKLLETRKEIEEFGGKAWIYTCDVSETASCDALVANILNDHGSCDYLINNAGRSIRRGIINSFDRFHDFERTMQLNYFGALRLIMGFLPKMIENKRGHIINISSIGVLSNAPRF
;
A
#
# COMPACT_ATOMS: atom_id res chain seq x y z
N MET A 1 33.27 5.75 26.73
CA MET A 1 33.03 6.16 25.33
C MET A 1 31.60 6.71 25.27
N ALA A 2 31.20 7.57 24.32
CA ALA A 2 29.76 7.92 24.22
C ALA A 2 29.30 8.06 22.78
N TYR A 3 28.03 7.71 22.54
CA TYR A 3 27.40 7.73 21.23
C TYR A 3 26.39 8.85 21.11
N PHE A 4 26.34 9.50 19.95
CA PHE A 4 25.26 10.43 19.62
C PHE A 4 24.60 9.99 18.30
N VAL A 5 23.30 9.76 18.30
CA VAL A 5 22.57 9.21 17.14
C VAL A 5 21.45 10.16 16.73
N THR A 6 21.48 10.63 15.49
CA THR A 6 20.35 11.32 14.85
C THR A 6 19.54 10.35 14.01
N GLY A 7 18.22 10.53 13.93
CA GLY A 7 17.36 9.58 13.23
C GLY A 7 17.24 8.22 13.93
N GLY A 8 17.50 8.17 15.25
CA GLY A 8 17.43 6.94 16.04
C GLY A 8 16.04 6.30 16.10
N THR A 9 14.97 7.07 15.86
CA THR A 9 13.61 6.55 15.72
C THR A 9 13.28 6.05 14.31
N GLY A 10 14.19 6.22 13.34
CA GLY A 10 14.04 5.71 11.98
C GLY A 10 14.41 4.24 11.87
N PHE A 11 14.06 3.64 10.72
CA PHE A 11 14.17 2.19 10.49
C PHE A 11 15.55 1.61 10.82
N ILE A 12 16.64 2.15 10.28
CA ILE A 12 18.02 1.69 10.55
C ILE A 12 18.44 2.07 11.99
N GLY A 13 18.06 3.28 12.42
CA GLY A 13 18.52 3.87 13.69
C GLY A 13 18.18 3.04 14.91
N ARG A 14 17.00 2.41 14.96
CA ARG A 14 16.58 1.58 16.10
C ARG A 14 17.42 0.31 16.27
N PHE A 15 17.75 -0.37 15.16
CA PHE A 15 18.57 -1.58 15.20
C PHE A 15 20.02 -1.26 15.53
N LEU A 16 20.52 -0.12 15.02
CA LEU A 16 21.83 0.39 15.44
C LEU A 16 21.86 0.68 16.95
N ILE A 17 20.82 1.32 17.51
CA ILE A 17 20.74 1.58 18.95
C ILE A 17 20.73 0.27 19.75
N GLU A 18 19.98 -0.75 19.32
CA GLU A 18 20.01 -2.08 19.96
C GLU A 18 21.41 -2.70 19.97
N ASN A 19 22.18 -2.54 18.89
CA ASN A 19 23.57 -3.00 18.84
C ASN A 19 24.49 -2.17 19.74
N LEU A 20 24.38 -0.84 19.73
CA LEU A 20 25.18 0.04 20.57
C LEU A 20 24.91 -0.17 22.07
N LEU A 21 23.68 -0.51 22.46
CA LEU A 21 23.32 -0.80 23.85
C LEU A 21 24.08 -1.99 24.42
N LYS A 22 24.46 -2.97 23.59
CA LYS A 22 25.27 -4.12 23.99
C LYS A 22 26.70 -3.72 24.41
N ARG A 23 27.12 -2.49 24.11
CA ARG A 23 28.44 -1.96 24.46
C ARG A 23 28.49 -1.27 25.82
N GLU A 24 27.36 -1.17 26.54
CA GLU A 24 27.25 -0.61 27.90
C GLU A 24 27.76 0.83 28.08
N GLU A 25 27.72 1.63 27.01
CA GLU A 25 28.19 3.02 27.01
C GLU A 25 27.01 3.99 26.79
N PRO A 26 27.08 5.25 27.28
CA PRO A 26 26.00 6.22 27.11
C PRO A 26 25.63 6.49 25.64
N ILE A 27 24.33 6.43 25.32
CA ILE A 27 23.76 6.75 24.01
C ILE A 27 22.83 7.96 24.14
N TYR A 28 23.14 9.03 23.40
CA TYR A 28 22.31 10.22 23.27
C TYR A 28 21.57 10.18 21.92
N VAL A 29 20.23 10.24 21.94
CA VAL A 29 19.42 10.20 20.72
C VAL A 29 18.74 11.54 20.49
N LEU A 30 18.99 12.16 19.32
CA LEU A 30 18.35 13.41 18.94
C LEU A 30 16.97 13.17 18.33
N VAL A 31 15.94 13.77 18.95
CA VAL A 31 14.54 13.77 18.50
C VAL A 31 14.04 15.20 18.27
N ARG A 32 12.93 15.36 17.53
CA ARG A 32 12.44 16.63 16.92
C ARG A 32 12.32 17.86 17.84
N LYS A 33 12.14 19.00 17.16
CA LYS A 33 12.20 20.45 17.48
C LYS A 33 11.95 20.97 18.92
N GLY A 34 11.31 20.24 19.82
CA GLY A 34 11.10 20.68 21.23
C GLY A 34 12.36 20.63 22.11
N SER A 35 13.47 20.09 21.60
CA SER A 35 14.62 19.65 22.42
C SER A 35 15.83 20.59 22.42
N LEU A 36 15.77 21.76 21.75
CA LEU A 36 16.88 22.72 21.64
C LEU A 36 17.44 23.14 23.02
N LYS A 37 16.58 23.37 24.01
CA LYS A 37 16.99 23.73 25.39
C LYS A 37 17.72 22.62 26.14
N LYS A 38 17.66 21.37 25.66
CA LYS A 38 18.33 20.21 26.28
C LYS A 38 19.78 20.08 25.81
N LEU A 39 20.19 20.78 24.75
CA LEU A 39 21.53 20.68 24.16
C LEU A 39 22.61 21.25 25.11
N ASP A 40 22.39 22.46 25.63
CA ASP A 40 23.31 23.14 26.56
C ASP A 40 23.46 22.39 27.90
N ALA A 41 22.42 21.65 28.31
CA ALA A 41 22.42 20.87 29.54
C ALA A 41 23.32 19.62 29.48
N LEU A 42 23.59 19.08 28.29
CA LEU A 42 24.23 17.77 28.14
C LEU A 42 25.77 17.79 28.28
N LYS A 43 26.42 18.97 28.36
CA LYS A 43 27.89 19.13 28.50
C LYS A 43 28.68 18.11 27.64
N LEU A 44 28.35 18.01 26.35
CA LEU A 44 28.79 16.94 25.44
C LEU A 44 30.19 17.15 24.83
N LYS A 45 30.76 18.34 24.95
CA LYS A 45 32.03 18.70 24.31
C LYS A 45 33.14 17.72 24.69
N GLY A 46 33.75 17.07 23.70
CA GLY A 46 34.83 16.09 23.86
C GLY A 46 34.41 14.74 24.45
N LYS A 47 33.12 14.51 24.74
CA LYS A 47 32.63 13.25 25.34
C LYS A 47 32.08 12.26 24.31
N VAL A 48 31.58 12.76 23.18
CA VAL A 48 31.01 11.92 22.12
C VAL A 48 32.13 11.37 21.25
N SER A 49 32.33 10.05 21.30
CA SER A 49 33.36 9.36 20.52
C SER A 49 32.89 9.02 19.11
N HIS A 50 31.61 8.70 18.96
CA HIS A 50 31.00 8.36 17.67
C HIS A 50 29.66 9.09 17.51
N LEU A 51 29.51 9.88 16.44
CA LEU A 51 28.26 10.52 16.08
C LEU A 51 27.72 9.89 14.80
N PHE A 52 26.54 9.28 14.87
CA PHE A 52 25.86 8.67 13.74
C PHE A 52 24.76 9.58 13.19
N HIS A 53 24.87 9.91 11.90
CA HIS A 53 23.88 10.65 11.15
C HIS A 53 23.10 9.75 10.20
N LEU A 54 21.91 9.31 10.63
CA LEU A 54 20.98 8.48 9.85
C LEU A 54 19.70 9.24 9.44
N ALA A 55 19.55 10.48 9.90
CA ALA A 55 18.35 11.26 9.65
C ALA A 55 18.26 11.65 8.18
N ALA A 56 17.29 11.08 7.47
CA ALA A 56 16.92 11.49 6.13
C ALA A 56 15.45 11.18 5.84
N VAL A 57 14.83 11.99 4.99
CA VAL A 57 13.52 11.73 4.39
C VAL A 57 13.76 10.96 3.10
N TYR A 58 13.21 9.74 3.04
CA TYR A 58 13.33 8.81 1.91
C TYR A 58 12.01 8.62 1.17
N ASP A 59 10.96 9.35 1.54
CA ASP A 59 9.67 9.24 0.87
C ASP A 59 9.75 9.84 -0.53
N LEU A 60 9.65 8.98 -1.56
CA LEU A 60 9.66 9.38 -2.97
C LEU A 60 8.49 10.33 -3.31
N ALA A 61 7.42 10.35 -2.51
CA ALA A 61 6.29 11.26 -2.67
C ALA A 61 6.47 12.61 -1.94
N ALA A 62 7.53 12.79 -1.15
CA ALA A 62 7.80 14.05 -0.44
C ALA A 62 8.21 15.15 -1.41
N SER A 63 7.81 16.40 -1.12
CA SER A 63 8.17 17.56 -1.94
C SER A 63 9.69 17.74 -2.02
N ALA A 64 10.18 18.29 -3.13
CA ALA A 64 11.61 18.56 -3.30
C ALA A 64 12.16 19.48 -2.19
N GLU A 65 11.36 20.45 -1.72
CA GLU A 65 11.71 21.33 -0.60
C GLU A 65 11.87 20.56 0.72
N ASP A 66 10.98 19.62 1.00
CA ASP A 66 11.08 18.77 2.20
C ASP A 66 12.32 17.88 2.17
N GLN A 67 12.65 17.32 1.00
CA GLN A 67 13.87 16.51 0.82
C GLN A 67 15.13 17.36 1.00
N GLN A 68 15.17 18.57 0.44
CA GLN A 68 16.30 19.49 0.61
C GLN A 68 16.49 19.89 2.07
N ARG A 69 15.43 20.32 2.75
CA ARG A 69 15.49 20.72 4.16
C ARG A 69 15.90 19.58 5.08
N ALA A 70 15.39 18.37 4.85
CA ALA A 70 15.68 17.24 5.72
C ALA A 70 17.06 16.63 5.46
N ASN A 71 17.44 16.46 4.19
CA ASN A 71 18.66 15.74 3.84
C ASN A 71 19.87 16.67 3.74
N ILE A 72 19.76 17.83 3.07
CA ILE A 72 20.90 18.72 2.85
C ILE A 72 21.14 19.59 4.09
N ASP A 73 20.15 20.39 4.48
CA ASP A 73 20.30 21.29 5.62
C ASP A 73 20.43 20.50 6.93
N GLY A 74 19.71 19.38 7.04
CA GLY A 74 19.84 18.45 8.16
C GLY A 74 21.26 17.88 8.32
N THR A 75 21.93 17.52 7.22
CA THR A 75 23.31 17.05 7.25
C THR A 75 24.28 18.18 7.59
N ARG A 76 24.11 19.39 7.03
CA ARG A 76 24.97 20.53 7.37
C ARG A 76 24.89 20.87 8.87
N HIS A 77 23.69 20.97 9.42
CA HIS A 77 23.52 21.20 10.87
C HIS A 77 24.12 20.06 11.72
N ALA A 78 24.05 18.81 11.26
CA ALA A 78 24.67 17.69 11.97
C ALA A 78 26.21 17.78 11.97
N VAL A 79 26.81 18.20 10.85
CA VAL A 79 28.25 18.46 10.71
C VAL A 79 28.68 19.62 11.60
N GLU A 80 27.99 20.76 11.55
CA GLU A 80 28.24 21.92 12.42
C GLU A 80 28.15 21.54 13.91
N PHE A 81 27.12 20.76 14.27
CA PHE A 81 26.96 20.27 15.64
C PHE A 81 28.12 19.35 16.03
N ALA A 82 28.51 18.41 15.17
CA ALA A 82 29.61 17.48 15.43
C ALA A 82 30.94 18.19 15.67
N GLU A 83 31.22 19.27 14.92
CA GLU A 83 32.38 20.13 15.13
C GLU A 83 32.29 20.87 16.46
N SER A 84 31.12 21.45 16.77
CA SER A 84 30.91 22.24 18.00
C SER A 84 31.16 21.42 19.28
N ILE A 85 30.79 20.13 19.27
CA ILE A 85 31.01 19.21 20.39
C ILE A 85 32.34 18.45 20.30
N GLN A 86 33.13 18.68 19.24
CA GLN A 86 34.39 17.98 19.02
C GLN A 86 34.22 16.45 19.04
N ALA A 87 33.24 15.94 18.31
CA ALA A 87 33.00 14.50 18.20
C ALA A 87 34.26 13.76 17.71
N GLY A 88 34.44 12.51 18.16
CA GLY A 88 35.60 11.69 17.80
C GLY A 88 35.58 11.26 16.33
N CYS A 89 34.49 10.64 15.89
CA CYS A 89 34.27 10.26 14.49
C CYS A 89 32.81 10.52 14.06
N PHE A 90 32.62 11.06 12.85
CA PHE A 90 31.30 11.29 12.24
C PHE A 90 30.96 10.18 11.24
N HIS A 91 29.89 9.44 11.53
CA HIS A 91 29.40 8.33 10.72
C HIS A 91 28.17 8.77 9.93
N HIS A 92 28.32 8.93 8.62
CA HIS A 92 27.24 9.33 7.73
C HIS A 92 26.63 8.13 7.01
N VAL A 93 25.33 7.89 7.22
CA VAL A 93 24.58 6.88 6.46
C VAL A 93 24.00 7.57 5.22
N SER A 94 24.70 7.39 4.11
CA SER A 94 24.33 7.82 2.76
C SER A 94 23.43 6.76 2.10
N SER A 95 23.51 6.59 0.78
CA SER A 95 22.84 5.55 0.01
C SER A 95 23.61 5.29 -1.28
N ILE A 96 23.47 4.10 -1.86
CA ILE A 96 23.95 3.83 -3.22
C ILE A 96 23.42 4.86 -4.24
N ALA A 97 22.27 5.47 -3.95
CA ALA A 97 21.67 6.57 -4.71
C ALA A 97 22.57 7.81 -4.88
N ALA A 98 23.63 7.97 -4.06
CA ALA A 98 24.60 9.05 -4.22
C ALA A 98 25.46 8.92 -5.49
N ALA A 99 25.46 7.75 -6.14
CA ALA A 99 26.11 7.51 -7.42
C ALA A 99 25.30 8.00 -8.64
N GLY A 100 24.03 8.38 -8.43
CA GLY A 100 23.11 8.68 -9.53
C GLY A 100 22.90 7.47 -10.45
N LEU A 101 22.97 7.69 -11.77
CA LEU A 101 22.81 6.64 -12.79
C LEU A 101 24.12 6.34 -13.53
N TYR A 102 25.27 6.43 -12.85
CA TYR A 102 26.57 6.06 -13.41
C TYR A 102 26.52 4.72 -14.16
N ASP A 103 26.92 4.71 -15.44
CA ASP A 103 26.90 3.51 -16.27
C ASP A 103 28.17 2.66 -16.06
N GLY A 104 28.01 1.52 -15.40
CA GLY A 104 29.10 0.59 -15.14
C GLY A 104 29.31 0.28 -13.66
N VAL A 105 30.56 0.02 -13.27
CA VAL A 105 30.92 -0.38 -11.90
C VAL A 105 31.36 0.84 -11.09
N PHE A 106 30.55 1.21 -10.10
CA PHE A 106 30.80 2.30 -9.17
C PHE A 106 31.46 1.77 -7.90
N ARG A 107 32.67 2.27 -7.61
CA ARG A 107 33.47 1.87 -6.46
C ARG A 107 33.32 2.83 -5.29
N GLU A 108 33.79 2.40 -4.13
CA GLU A 108 33.69 3.15 -2.88
C GLU A 108 34.50 4.45 -2.87
N ASP A 109 35.52 4.56 -3.72
CA ASP A 109 36.38 5.74 -3.92
C ASP A 109 35.83 6.72 -4.98
N MET A 110 34.79 6.35 -5.74
CA MET A 110 34.33 7.08 -6.93
C MET A 110 33.30 8.17 -6.65
N PHE A 111 33.44 8.94 -5.56
CA PHE A 111 32.41 9.93 -5.21
C PHE A 111 32.22 11.04 -6.26
N GLU A 112 33.29 11.52 -6.91
CA GLU A 112 33.21 12.66 -7.84
C GLU A 112 32.79 12.23 -9.26
N GLU A 113 32.73 10.92 -9.53
CA GLU A 113 32.36 10.29 -10.79
C GLU A 113 30.85 9.99 -10.89
N ALA A 114 30.04 10.44 -9.93
CA ALA A 114 28.59 10.27 -9.99
C ALA A 114 27.99 11.07 -11.16
N GLU A 115 27.08 10.43 -11.91
CA GLU A 115 26.46 10.98 -13.12
C GLU A 115 24.91 11.01 -12.99
N ASP A 116 24.24 11.80 -13.82
CA ASP A 116 22.77 11.87 -13.90
C ASP A 116 22.05 12.14 -12.57
N LEU A 117 22.52 13.18 -11.87
CA LEU A 117 21.98 13.61 -10.58
C LEU A 117 20.76 14.56 -10.69
N ASP A 118 20.11 14.63 -11.84
CA ASP A 118 18.97 15.53 -12.06
C ASP A 118 17.75 15.16 -11.21
N HIS A 119 17.59 13.87 -10.87
CA HIS A 119 16.51 13.43 -10.02
C HIS A 119 16.70 13.95 -8.58
N PRO A 120 15.69 14.63 -7.97
CA PRO A 120 15.83 15.24 -6.63
C PRO A 120 16.35 14.29 -5.55
N TYR A 121 15.90 13.03 -5.58
CA TYR A 121 16.35 11.99 -4.67
C TYR A 121 17.88 11.75 -4.74
N PHE A 122 18.44 11.51 -5.94
CA PHE A 122 19.89 11.28 -6.12
C PHE A 122 20.68 12.51 -5.73
N ARG A 123 20.23 13.69 -6.18
CA ARG A 123 20.85 14.97 -5.87
C ARG A 123 20.99 15.18 -4.37
N THR A 124 19.92 14.97 -3.62
CA THR A 124 19.95 15.20 -2.16
C THR A 124 20.95 14.27 -1.47
N LYS A 125 21.02 13.00 -1.88
CA LYS A 125 21.97 12.02 -1.32
C LYS A 125 23.42 12.33 -1.65
N HIS A 126 23.68 12.68 -2.91
CA HIS A 126 25.01 13.06 -3.36
C HIS A 126 25.51 14.33 -2.64
N VAL A 127 24.67 15.37 -2.54
CA VAL A 127 25.03 16.63 -1.88
C VAL A 127 25.25 16.43 -0.37
N SER A 128 24.39 15.70 0.33
CA SER A 128 24.58 15.41 1.76
C SER A 128 25.91 14.71 2.02
N GLU A 129 26.28 13.74 1.18
CA GLU A 129 27.56 13.06 1.30
C GLU A 129 28.74 14.00 1.03
N GLY A 130 28.62 14.86 0.01
CA GLY A 130 29.62 15.87 -0.31
C GLY A 130 29.87 16.86 0.83
N ILE A 131 28.81 17.27 1.56
CA ILE A 131 28.93 18.12 2.75
C ILE A 131 29.83 17.48 3.80
N VAL A 132 29.62 16.19 4.11
CA VAL A 132 30.45 15.49 5.11
C VAL A 132 31.92 15.42 4.65
N ARG A 133 32.15 15.10 3.37
CA ARG A 133 33.52 15.00 2.81
C ARG A 133 34.27 16.32 2.79
N LYS A 134 33.57 17.44 2.52
CA LYS A 134 34.17 18.75 2.27
C LYS A 134 34.20 19.65 3.52
N GLU A 135 33.15 19.59 4.34
CA GLU A 135 32.94 20.53 5.44
C GLU A 135 33.39 19.99 6.81
N TYR A 136 33.41 18.67 7.03
CA TYR A 136 33.84 18.08 8.31
C TYR A 136 35.35 17.79 8.34
N GLN A 137 36.07 18.39 9.29
CA GLN A 137 37.55 18.37 9.33
C GLN A 137 38.12 17.28 10.25
N ARG A 138 37.25 16.58 10.98
CA ARG A 138 37.58 15.49 11.90
C ARG A 138 37.37 14.12 11.25
N PRO A 139 37.79 13.01 11.89
CA PRO A 139 37.59 11.68 11.35
C PRO A 139 36.13 11.42 10.96
N TRP A 140 35.88 11.00 9.73
CA TRP A 140 34.54 10.63 9.27
C TRP A 140 34.54 9.30 8.54
N ARG A 141 33.37 8.66 8.44
CA ARG A 141 33.13 7.44 7.65
C ARG A 141 31.78 7.52 6.98
N ILE A 142 31.71 7.06 5.73
CA ILE A 142 30.49 7.05 4.93
C ILE A 142 30.04 5.62 4.67
N TYR A 143 28.73 5.38 4.74
CA TYR A 143 28.13 4.09 4.48
C TYR A 143 27.03 4.25 3.45
N ARG A 144 27.12 3.54 2.32
CA ARG A 144 26.13 3.56 1.24
C ARG A 144 25.41 2.22 1.19
N PRO A 145 24.30 2.04 1.94
CA PRO A 145 23.48 0.86 1.84
C PRO A 145 22.71 0.80 0.52
N GLY A 146 22.41 -0.44 0.09
CA GLY A 146 21.46 -0.74 -0.98
C GLY A 146 20.01 -0.44 -0.59
N PHE A 147 19.05 -1.03 -1.32
CA PHE A 147 17.64 -1.04 -0.93
C PHE A 147 17.47 -1.84 0.36
N VAL A 148 17.28 -1.12 1.47
CA VAL A 148 17.14 -1.73 2.79
C VAL A 148 15.74 -2.31 2.95
N VAL A 149 15.65 -3.61 3.19
CA VAL A 149 14.40 -4.33 3.43
C VAL A 149 14.28 -4.77 4.89
N GLY A 150 13.16 -5.42 5.23
CA GLY A 150 12.86 -5.92 6.56
C GLY A 150 13.98 -6.78 7.16
N HIS A 151 13.96 -6.91 8.48
CA HIS A 151 14.92 -7.74 9.20
C HIS A 151 14.89 -9.19 8.68
N SER A 152 16.06 -9.77 8.38
CA SER A 152 16.17 -11.09 7.74
C SER A 152 15.50 -12.23 8.54
N LYS A 153 15.61 -12.19 9.87
CA LYS A 153 15.04 -13.21 10.77
C LYS A 153 13.55 -13.02 11.08
N THR A 154 13.09 -11.78 11.27
CA THR A 154 11.73 -11.48 11.76
C THR A 154 10.78 -10.96 10.67
N GLY A 155 11.31 -10.50 9.54
CA GLY A 155 10.55 -9.82 8.49
C GLY A 155 10.20 -8.37 8.79
N TYR A 156 10.52 -7.87 9.99
CA TYR A 156 10.02 -6.58 10.46
C TYR A 156 10.48 -5.41 9.60
N ILE A 157 9.51 -4.64 9.09
CA ILE A 157 9.70 -3.33 8.45
C ILE A 157 8.63 -2.35 8.94
N ASP A 158 8.97 -1.06 9.04
CA ASP A 158 8.08 -0.01 9.56
C ASP A 158 7.22 0.69 8.49
N LYS A 159 7.48 0.44 7.20
CA LYS A 159 6.72 0.99 6.07
C LYS A 159 6.84 0.11 4.82
N ILE A 160 5.94 0.34 3.86
CA ILE A 160 6.00 -0.27 2.51
C ILE A 160 6.90 0.61 1.64
N ASP A 161 8.02 0.06 1.17
CA ASP A 161 8.98 0.75 0.30
C ASP A 161 9.70 -0.25 -0.62
N GLY A 162 10.40 0.20 -1.67
CA GLY A 162 11.21 -0.65 -2.54
C GLY A 162 10.48 -1.90 -3.10
N PRO A 163 11.01 -3.13 -2.93
CA PRO A 163 10.42 -4.33 -3.54
C PRO A 163 9.00 -4.65 -3.03
N TYR A 164 8.60 -4.11 -1.88
CA TYR A 164 7.28 -4.35 -1.29
C TYR A 164 6.14 -3.74 -2.13
N TYR A 165 6.40 -2.76 -3.01
CA TYR A 165 5.40 -2.24 -3.96
C TYR A 165 4.83 -3.32 -4.88
N PHE A 166 5.59 -4.38 -5.16
CA PHE A 166 5.14 -5.49 -5.99
C PHE A 166 4.38 -6.58 -5.22
N PHE A 167 4.37 -6.55 -3.88
CA PHE A 167 3.78 -7.63 -3.10
C PHE A 167 2.27 -7.72 -3.31
N LYS A 168 1.57 -6.58 -3.44
CA LYS A 168 0.14 -6.58 -3.73
C LYS A 168 -0.18 -7.16 -5.10
N LEU A 169 0.67 -6.92 -6.10
CA LEU A 169 0.55 -7.53 -7.41
C LEU A 169 0.71 -9.06 -7.31
N ILE A 170 1.76 -9.53 -6.64
CA ILE A 170 2.03 -10.95 -6.42
C ILE A 170 0.85 -11.62 -5.68
N GLN A 171 0.30 -10.96 -4.66
CA GLN A 171 -0.84 -11.45 -3.88
C GLN A 171 -2.11 -11.55 -4.74
N LYS A 172 -2.41 -10.52 -5.56
CA LYS A 172 -3.54 -10.57 -6.50
C LYS A 172 -3.35 -11.69 -7.53
N MET A 173 -2.14 -11.90 -8.04
CA MET A 173 -1.84 -13.01 -8.96
C MET A 173 -2.07 -14.38 -8.30
N ARG A 174 -1.61 -14.57 -7.06
CA ARG A 174 -1.88 -15.78 -6.26
C ARG A 174 -3.38 -16.07 -6.13
N ALA A 175 -4.20 -15.04 -5.96
CA ALA A 175 -5.65 -15.19 -5.81
C ALA A 175 -6.38 -15.49 -7.14
N MET A 176 -5.83 -15.06 -8.27
CA MET A 176 -6.48 -15.18 -9.59
C MET A 176 -6.02 -16.38 -10.41
N LEU A 177 -4.78 -16.85 -10.21
CA LEU A 177 -4.14 -17.85 -11.06
C LEU A 177 -3.58 -19.02 -10.23
N PRO A 178 -3.73 -20.26 -10.69
CA PRO A 178 -3.04 -21.41 -10.08
C PRO A 178 -1.51 -21.24 -10.11
N PRO A 179 -0.77 -21.73 -9.09
CA PRO A 179 0.68 -21.53 -9.00
C PRO A 179 1.50 -22.10 -10.16
N TRP A 180 0.95 -23.07 -10.91
CA TRP A 180 1.61 -23.71 -12.05
C TRP A 180 1.51 -22.89 -13.35
N VAL A 181 0.70 -21.83 -13.40
CA VAL A 181 0.53 -21.02 -14.61
C VAL A 181 1.76 -20.12 -14.80
N PRO A 182 2.52 -20.24 -15.90
CA PRO A 182 3.63 -19.34 -16.16
C PRO A 182 3.09 -17.97 -16.57
N THR A 183 3.64 -16.90 -15.99
CA THR A 183 3.22 -15.52 -16.25
C THR A 183 4.32 -14.72 -16.93
N ILE A 184 3.95 -13.62 -17.60
CA ILE A 184 4.89 -12.71 -18.29
C ILE A 184 5.69 -11.95 -17.23
N GLY A 185 7.02 -12.05 -17.30
CA GLY A 185 7.93 -11.37 -16.38
C GLY A 185 8.48 -10.05 -16.90
N VAL A 186 8.93 -9.22 -15.97
CA VAL A 186 9.72 -8.02 -16.26
C VAL A 186 11.20 -8.42 -16.33
N GLU A 187 11.85 -8.19 -17.47
CA GLU A 187 13.30 -8.17 -17.53
C GLU A 187 13.78 -6.75 -17.21
N GLY A 188 14.78 -6.62 -16.34
CA GLY A 188 15.31 -5.33 -15.93
C GLY A 188 16.69 -5.47 -15.28
N GLY A 189 17.16 -4.35 -14.75
CA GLY A 189 18.46 -4.19 -14.11
C GLY A 189 18.64 -5.04 -12.86
N ARG A 190 19.87 -5.03 -12.36
CA ARG A 190 20.21 -5.64 -11.06
C ARG A 190 19.80 -4.68 -9.96
N ILE A 191 19.11 -5.20 -8.95
CA ILE A 191 18.68 -4.40 -7.78
C ILE A 191 19.44 -4.87 -6.55
N ASN A 192 20.05 -3.94 -5.85
CA ASN A 192 20.82 -4.26 -4.65
C ASN A 192 19.92 -4.24 -3.42
N ILE A 193 19.55 -5.41 -2.90
CA ILE A 193 18.65 -5.53 -1.73
C ILE A 193 19.45 -6.06 -0.55
N VAL A 194 19.35 -5.39 0.59
CA VAL A 194 20.05 -5.80 1.82
C VAL A 194 19.10 -5.71 3.02
N PRO A 195 19.13 -6.67 3.97
CA PRO A 195 18.26 -6.61 5.13
C PRO A 195 18.81 -5.64 6.18
N VAL A 196 17.93 -5.00 6.95
CA VAL A 196 18.30 -3.95 7.91
C VAL A 196 19.25 -4.40 9.01
N ASP A 197 19.17 -5.66 9.44
CA ASP A 197 20.03 -6.24 10.46
C ASP A 197 21.48 -6.35 9.97
N PHE A 198 21.71 -6.75 8.72
CA PHE A 198 23.04 -6.71 8.11
C PHE A 198 23.61 -5.28 8.09
N VAL A 199 22.80 -4.29 7.69
CA VAL A 199 23.23 -2.89 7.64
C VAL A 199 23.60 -2.38 9.03
N ALA A 200 22.78 -2.67 10.05
CA ALA A 200 23.02 -2.27 11.42
C ALA A 200 24.26 -2.94 12.03
N ASP A 201 24.46 -4.24 11.79
CA ASP A 201 25.63 -4.99 12.25
C ASP A 201 26.91 -4.47 11.57
N ALA A 202 26.87 -4.24 10.25
CA ALA A 202 27.99 -3.69 9.52
C ALA A 202 28.35 -2.27 9.97
N LEU A 203 27.35 -1.40 10.21
CA LEU A 203 27.56 -0.06 10.74
C LEU A 203 28.26 -0.09 12.09
N ASP A 204 27.78 -0.89 13.03
CA ASP A 204 28.39 -1.02 14.35
C ASP A 204 29.84 -1.52 14.24
N TYR A 205 30.07 -2.62 13.53
CA TYR A 205 31.40 -3.20 13.42
C TYR A 205 32.39 -2.25 12.72
N LEU A 206 31.98 -1.68 11.58
CA LEU A 206 32.81 -0.76 10.81
C LEU A 206 33.04 0.55 11.55
N ALA A 207 32.14 1.02 12.40
CA ALA A 207 32.36 2.24 13.19
C ALA A 207 33.48 2.06 14.22
N HIS A 208 33.61 0.86 14.79
CA HIS A 208 34.58 0.57 15.87
C HIS A 208 35.92 0.01 15.39
N LYS A 209 36.05 -0.33 14.09
CA LYS A 209 37.31 -0.81 13.52
C LYS A 209 38.29 0.35 13.30
N LYS A 210 39.56 0.19 13.71
CA LYS A 210 40.59 1.24 13.55
C LYS A 210 41.08 1.34 12.10
N GLY A 211 41.58 2.52 11.70
CA GLY A 211 42.23 2.74 10.39
C GLY A 211 41.27 2.83 9.20
N LEU A 212 39.99 3.14 9.46
CA LEU A 212 38.95 3.25 8.43
C LEU A 212 38.43 4.68 8.26
N ASP A 213 39.04 5.66 8.93
CA ASP A 213 38.63 7.07 8.82
C ASP A 213 38.95 7.62 7.42
N GLY A 214 38.09 8.52 6.94
CA GLY A 214 38.14 9.07 5.58
C GLY A 214 37.68 8.10 4.48
N LYS A 215 37.11 6.94 4.85
CA LYS A 215 36.66 5.92 3.89
C LYS A 215 35.15 5.88 3.73
N CYS A 216 34.74 5.34 2.59
CA CYS A 216 33.36 5.03 2.25
C CYS A 216 33.22 3.51 2.07
N PHE A 217 32.05 2.98 2.43
CA PHE A 217 31.75 1.55 2.37
C PHE A 217 30.41 1.31 1.69
N HIS A 218 30.39 0.47 0.65
CA HIS A 218 29.17 0.00 0.03
C HIS A 218 28.60 -1.17 0.85
N LEU A 219 27.47 -0.94 1.51
CA LEU A 219 26.76 -1.98 2.27
C LEU A 219 25.74 -2.63 1.35
N THR A 220 26.26 -3.39 0.39
CA THR A 220 25.53 -3.91 -0.76
C THR A 220 25.72 -5.41 -0.92
N ASP A 221 24.76 -6.07 -1.58
CA ASP A 221 24.91 -7.44 -2.08
C ASP A 221 26.02 -7.49 -3.15
N PRO A 222 27.08 -8.33 -3.01
CA PRO A 222 28.12 -8.48 -4.03
C PRO A 222 27.64 -9.16 -5.32
N ASP A 223 26.54 -9.93 -5.30
CA ASP A 223 25.94 -10.53 -6.49
C ASP A 223 24.44 -10.25 -6.57
N PRO A 224 24.05 -8.98 -6.82
CA PRO A 224 22.66 -8.59 -6.82
C PRO A 224 21.90 -9.24 -7.98
N SER A 225 20.74 -9.81 -7.65
CA SER A 225 19.84 -10.43 -8.61
C SER A 225 19.16 -9.42 -9.52
N ARG A 226 18.69 -9.88 -10.68
CA ARG A 226 17.86 -9.06 -11.56
C ARG A 226 16.47 -8.88 -10.98
N ILE A 227 15.79 -7.78 -11.32
CA ILE A 227 14.43 -7.51 -10.82
C ILE A 227 13.44 -8.67 -11.08
N GLY A 228 13.51 -9.31 -12.25
CA GLY A 228 12.67 -10.47 -12.57
C GLY A 228 12.97 -11.70 -11.71
N GLU A 229 14.22 -11.89 -11.28
CA GLU A 229 14.62 -12.94 -10.35
C GLU A 229 14.09 -12.62 -8.95
N VAL A 230 14.24 -11.38 -8.48
CA VAL A 230 13.69 -10.88 -7.22
C VAL A 230 12.17 -11.10 -7.14
N LEU A 231 11.43 -10.72 -8.19
CA LEU A 231 9.99 -10.95 -8.27
C LEU A 231 9.65 -12.45 -8.20
N ASN A 232 10.44 -13.31 -8.83
CA ASN A 232 10.26 -14.76 -8.76
C ASN A 232 10.60 -15.34 -7.38
N ILE A 233 11.62 -14.80 -6.69
CA ILE A 233 11.94 -15.18 -5.31
C ILE A 233 10.74 -14.88 -4.40
N PHE A 234 10.18 -13.68 -4.49
CA PHE A 234 8.98 -13.31 -3.72
C PHE A 234 7.73 -14.05 -4.17
N ALA A 235 7.55 -14.34 -5.46
CA ALA A 235 6.44 -15.16 -5.94
C ALA A 235 6.51 -16.58 -5.37
N ARG A 236 7.69 -17.19 -5.31
CA ARG A 236 7.90 -18.48 -4.63
C ARG A 236 7.57 -18.40 -3.14
N ALA A 237 8.06 -17.37 -2.46
CA ALA A 237 7.77 -17.13 -1.04
C ALA A 237 6.27 -16.95 -0.77
N ALA A 238 5.54 -16.34 -1.71
CA ALA A 238 4.10 -16.13 -1.66
C ALA A 238 3.25 -17.34 -2.08
N HIS A 239 3.87 -18.42 -2.60
CA HIS A 239 3.18 -19.48 -3.33
C HIS A 239 2.33 -18.95 -4.51
N ALA A 240 2.79 -17.88 -5.15
CA ALA A 240 2.19 -17.27 -6.33
C ALA A 240 2.79 -17.88 -7.63
N PRO A 241 2.09 -17.75 -8.77
CA PRO A 241 2.64 -18.17 -10.05
C PRO A 241 3.93 -17.42 -10.39
N GLN A 242 4.91 -18.14 -10.92
CA GLN A 242 6.20 -17.57 -11.31
C GLN A 242 6.13 -16.88 -12.67
N MET A 243 6.91 -15.82 -12.82
CA MET A 243 7.07 -15.02 -14.01
C MET A 243 8.18 -15.59 -14.88
N THR A 244 7.92 -16.74 -15.51
CA THR A 244 8.90 -17.52 -16.28
C THR A 244 8.80 -17.29 -17.79
N MET A 245 7.72 -16.68 -18.28
CA MET A 245 7.59 -16.38 -19.71
C MET A 245 8.47 -15.20 -20.09
N ARG A 246 9.54 -15.47 -20.82
CA ARG A 246 10.37 -14.48 -21.49
C ARG A 246 9.78 -14.22 -22.87
N ILE A 247 9.21 -13.04 -23.09
CA ILE A 247 8.83 -12.64 -24.44
C ILE A 247 10.12 -12.36 -25.20
N ASN A 248 10.60 -13.34 -25.95
CA ASN A 248 11.64 -13.10 -26.94
C ASN A 248 11.05 -12.16 -28.00
N ALA A 249 11.67 -11.00 -28.25
CA ALA A 249 11.23 -10.07 -29.30
C ALA A 249 11.09 -10.74 -30.68
N ARG A 250 11.77 -11.88 -30.92
CA ARG A 250 11.60 -12.71 -32.11
C ARG A 250 10.23 -13.39 -32.24
N MET A 251 9.50 -13.63 -31.14
CA MET A 251 8.12 -14.15 -31.18
C MET A 251 7.12 -13.14 -31.74
N PHE A 252 7.47 -11.85 -31.77
CA PHE A 252 6.72 -10.80 -32.43
C PHE A 252 7.52 -10.20 -33.60
N GLY A 253 8.51 -10.91 -34.15
CA GLY A 253 9.33 -10.43 -35.26
C GLY A 253 8.54 -10.14 -36.55
N PHE A 254 7.29 -10.61 -36.61
CA PHE A 254 6.32 -10.27 -37.67
C PHE A 254 5.50 -9.00 -37.39
N ILE A 255 5.55 -8.45 -36.17
CA ILE A 255 4.89 -7.20 -35.80
C ILE A 255 5.93 -6.07 -35.87
N PRO A 256 5.78 -5.09 -36.78
CA PRO A 256 6.66 -3.93 -36.83
C PRO A 256 6.75 -3.23 -35.46
N ALA A 257 7.97 -2.96 -34.98
CA ALA A 257 8.22 -2.29 -33.71
C ALA A 257 7.34 -1.03 -33.45
N PRO A 258 7.06 -0.16 -34.44
CA PRO A 258 6.18 1.00 -34.26
C PRO A 258 4.76 0.67 -33.78
N ILE A 259 4.24 -0.53 -34.10
CA ILE A 259 2.88 -0.96 -33.72
C ILE A 259 2.82 -1.35 -32.24
N LEU A 260 3.83 -2.08 -31.75
CA LEU A 260 3.94 -2.45 -30.32
C LEU A 260 4.08 -1.20 -29.43
N TYR A 261 4.92 -0.23 -29.85
CA TYR A 261 5.03 1.06 -29.17
C TYR A 261 3.77 1.92 -29.32
N GLY A 262 3.10 1.85 -30.47
CA GLY A 262 1.85 2.56 -30.75
C GLY A 262 0.70 2.15 -29.83
N ILE A 263 0.52 0.85 -29.56
CA ILE A 263 -0.54 0.33 -28.68
C ILE A 263 -0.39 0.85 -27.25
N GLY A 264 0.82 0.86 -26.68
CA GLY A 264 1.07 1.43 -25.35
C GLY A 264 0.85 2.95 -25.25
N SER A 265 0.86 3.65 -26.39
CA SER A 265 0.71 5.10 -26.46
C SER A 265 -0.75 5.59 -26.47
N LEU A 266 -1.71 4.70 -26.77
CA LEU A 266 -3.13 4.98 -26.91
C LEU A 266 -3.75 5.44 -25.58
N ALA A 267 -4.55 6.51 -25.63
CA ALA A 267 -5.17 7.12 -24.44
C ALA A 267 -6.03 6.14 -23.61
N PRO A 268 -6.83 5.22 -24.20
CA PRO A 268 -7.60 4.24 -23.43
C PRO A 268 -6.69 3.26 -22.65
N ILE A 269 -5.61 2.79 -23.27
CA ILE A 269 -4.65 1.87 -22.64
C ILE A 269 -3.88 2.58 -21.54
N LYS A 270 -3.40 3.80 -21.78
CA LYS A 270 -2.77 4.64 -20.75
C LYS A 270 -3.69 4.94 -19.57
N ARG A 271 -5.00 5.04 -19.79
CA ARG A 271 -6.00 5.24 -18.72
C ARG A 271 -6.20 3.96 -17.92
N MET A 272 -6.27 2.81 -18.57
CA MET A 272 -6.36 1.50 -17.93
C MET A 272 -5.10 1.21 -17.09
N VAL A 273 -3.90 1.38 -17.66
CA VAL A 273 -2.63 1.22 -16.94
C VAL A 273 -2.55 2.15 -15.74
N ARG A 274 -2.92 3.43 -15.87
CA ARG A 274 -2.97 4.36 -14.74
C ARG A 274 -3.97 3.94 -13.66
N ALA A 275 -5.14 3.44 -14.04
CA ALA A 275 -6.14 2.96 -13.10
C ALA A 275 -5.60 1.74 -12.33
N VAL A 276 -4.93 0.81 -13.02
CA VAL A 276 -4.31 -0.37 -12.41
C VAL A 276 -3.14 0.02 -11.49
N LEU A 277 -2.23 0.90 -11.91
CA LEU A 277 -1.12 1.36 -11.05
C LEU A 277 -1.61 2.07 -9.80
N LYS A 278 -2.66 2.90 -9.94
CA LYS A 278 -3.31 3.57 -8.81
C LYS A 278 -3.97 2.56 -7.86
N ASP A 279 -4.63 1.54 -8.39
CA ASP A 279 -5.27 0.49 -7.59
C ASP A 279 -4.26 -0.46 -6.93
N LEU A 280 -3.06 -0.59 -7.50
CA LEU A 280 -1.94 -1.36 -6.94
C LEU A 280 -1.05 -0.54 -5.99
N GLY A 281 -1.21 0.78 -5.92
CA GLY A 281 -0.41 1.66 -5.08
C GLY A 281 1.06 1.79 -5.50
N ILE A 282 1.40 1.50 -6.76
CA ILE A 282 2.78 1.55 -7.27
C ILE A 282 3.05 2.98 -7.79
N PRO A 283 3.98 3.75 -7.19
CA PRO A 283 4.39 5.04 -7.72
C PRO A 283 4.97 4.91 -9.14
N LYS A 284 4.74 5.90 -10.01
CA LYS A 284 5.23 5.86 -11.40
C LYS A 284 6.75 5.78 -11.46
N ASP A 285 7.41 6.45 -10.53
CA ASP A 285 8.87 6.60 -10.48
C ASP A 285 9.55 5.28 -10.10
N VAL A 286 8.81 4.29 -9.57
CA VAL A 286 9.33 2.93 -9.33
C VAL A 286 9.87 2.28 -10.60
N PHE A 287 9.28 2.60 -11.76
CA PHE A 287 9.73 2.05 -13.05
C PHE A 287 11.05 2.64 -13.54
N GLU A 288 11.44 3.83 -13.10
CA GLU A 288 12.76 4.40 -13.42
C GLU A 288 13.88 3.61 -12.71
N PHE A 289 13.59 3.06 -11.52
CA PHE A 289 14.52 2.20 -10.78
C PHE A 289 14.61 0.75 -11.31
N VAL A 290 13.72 0.34 -12.22
CA VAL A 290 13.73 -1.00 -12.82
C VAL A 290 14.91 -1.18 -13.77
N ASN A 291 15.40 -0.10 -14.38
CA ASN A 291 16.56 -0.09 -15.29
C ASN A 291 17.75 0.68 -14.70
N TRP A 292 18.14 0.35 -13.47
CA TRP A 292 19.34 0.92 -12.84
C TRP A 292 20.62 0.39 -13.54
N PRO A 293 21.44 1.24 -14.18
CA PRO A 293 22.61 0.79 -14.96
C PRO A 293 23.84 0.49 -14.08
N THR A 294 23.94 1.16 -12.94
CA THR A 294 25.05 1.10 -12.00
C THR A 294 25.14 -0.25 -11.26
N ARG A 295 26.35 -0.81 -11.24
CA ARG A 295 26.76 -1.92 -10.38
C ARG A 295 27.65 -1.40 -9.27
N TYR A 296 27.46 -1.89 -8.05
CA TYR A 296 28.23 -1.42 -6.90
C TYR A 296 29.30 -2.43 -6.53
N ASP A 297 30.54 -1.96 -6.49
CA ASP A 297 31.68 -2.71 -5.97
C ASP A 297 31.82 -2.46 -4.48
N ASN A 298 31.87 -3.51 -3.67
CA ASN A 298 31.95 -3.44 -2.21
C ASN A 298 33.22 -4.07 -1.65
N ARG A 299 34.32 -4.10 -2.43
CA ARG A 299 35.54 -4.80 -2.03
C ARG A 299 36.16 -4.22 -0.76
N GLU A 300 36.14 -2.91 -0.56
CA GLU A 300 36.70 -2.31 0.66
C GLU A 300 35.81 -2.58 1.87
N ALA A 301 34.48 -2.55 1.73
CA ALA A 301 33.55 -2.99 2.77
C ALA A 301 33.76 -4.47 3.12
N ALA A 302 33.82 -5.36 2.14
CA ALA A 302 34.05 -6.79 2.36
C ALA A 302 35.41 -7.04 3.05
N LYS A 303 36.47 -6.36 2.61
CA LYS A 303 37.79 -6.42 3.24
C LYS A 303 37.76 -5.91 4.68
N ALA A 304 37.03 -4.82 4.94
CA ALA A 304 36.88 -4.25 6.27
C ALA A 304 36.01 -5.13 7.18
N LEU A 305 35.04 -5.88 6.66
CA LEU A 305 34.19 -6.81 7.42
C LEU A 305 34.81 -8.21 7.60
N LYS A 306 35.86 -8.55 6.85
CA LYS A 306 36.50 -9.87 6.92
C LYS A 306 36.84 -10.28 8.36
N GLY A 307 36.40 -11.49 8.74
CA GLY A 307 36.59 -12.07 10.07
C GLY A 307 35.57 -11.65 11.12
N SER A 308 34.58 -10.81 10.78
CA SER A 308 33.50 -10.41 11.70
C SER A 308 32.32 -11.39 11.73
N GLY A 309 32.17 -12.23 10.71
CA GLY A 309 30.96 -13.04 10.48
C GLY A 309 29.77 -12.25 9.92
N ILE A 310 29.95 -10.95 9.63
CA ILE A 310 28.93 -10.09 9.04
C ILE A 310 29.03 -10.18 7.52
N GLU A 311 28.07 -10.86 6.92
CA GLU A 311 27.90 -10.99 5.48
C GLU A 311 26.44 -10.77 5.12
N VAL A 312 26.19 -10.28 3.91
CA VAL A 312 24.83 -10.13 3.40
C VAL A 312 24.25 -11.52 3.11
N PRO A 313 23.14 -11.93 3.75
CA PRO A 313 22.51 -13.20 3.43
C PRO A 313 21.88 -13.15 2.03
N GLN A 314 21.80 -14.28 1.34
CA GLN A 314 21.10 -14.37 0.05
C GLN A 314 19.60 -14.12 0.25
N LEU A 315 18.99 -13.33 -0.64
CA LEU A 315 17.59 -12.91 -0.54
C LEU A 315 16.61 -14.08 -0.36
N GLU A 316 16.86 -15.19 -1.06
CA GLU A 316 16.07 -16.43 -0.98
C GLU A 316 15.91 -16.95 0.46
N THR A 317 16.93 -16.75 1.30
CA THR A 317 16.94 -17.29 2.67
C THR A 317 16.01 -16.54 3.62
N TYR A 318 15.63 -15.30 3.30
CA TYR A 318 14.77 -14.46 4.15
C TYR A 318 13.53 -13.88 3.45
N ALA A 319 13.37 -14.08 2.14
CA ALA A 319 12.20 -13.59 1.39
C ALA A 319 10.86 -14.05 1.97
N ALA A 320 10.77 -15.30 2.46
CA ALA A 320 9.57 -15.82 3.12
C ALA A 320 9.23 -15.07 4.41
N LYS A 321 10.23 -14.64 5.20
CA LYS A 321 10.01 -13.83 6.40
C LYS A 321 9.49 -12.45 6.04
N LEU A 322 10.04 -11.83 5.00
CA LEU A 322 9.57 -10.52 4.53
C LEU A 322 8.13 -10.59 4.04
N TRP A 323 7.80 -11.62 3.25
CA TRP A 323 6.45 -11.83 2.74
C TRP A 323 5.44 -12.04 3.88
N ASP A 324 5.72 -12.99 4.79
CA ASP A 324 4.82 -13.32 5.90
C ASP A 324 4.58 -12.12 6.83
N TYR A 325 5.64 -11.35 7.13
CA TYR A 325 5.48 -10.13 7.92
C TYR A 325 4.60 -9.10 7.21
N TRP A 326 4.85 -8.85 5.92
CA TRP A 326 4.05 -7.91 5.14
C TRP A 326 2.58 -8.35 5.05
N GLU A 327 2.30 -9.61 4.71
CA GLU A 327 0.94 -10.12 4.52
C GLU A 327 0.11 -10.05 5.81
N ARG A 328 0.75 -10.15 6.98
CA ARG A 328 0.07 -10.13 8.29
C ARG A 328 -0.04 -8.76 8.94
N ASN A 329 0.84 -7.81 8.58
CA ASN A 329 0.96 -6.54 9.31
C ASN A 329 0.81 -5.31 8.41
N LEU A 330 1.10 -5.44 7.12
CA LEU A 330 1.25 -4.31 6.20
C LEU A 330 0.39 -4.43 4.93
N ASP A 331 -0.30 -5.55 4.69
CA ASP A 331 -1.25 -5.63 3.57
C ASP A 331 -2.35 -4.56 3.76
N PRO A 332 -2.49 -3.61 2.81
CA PRO A 332 -3.50 -2.55 2.90
C PRO A 332 -4.92 -3.07 3.09
N ASP A 333 -5.22 -4.29 2.63
CA ASP A 333 -6.55 -4.88 2.75
C ASP A 333 -6.89 -5.36 4.18
N LEU A 334 -5.90 -5.53 5.07
CA LEU A 334 -6.13 -5.91 6.47
C LEU A 334 -6.95 -4.86 7.22
N PHE A 335 -6.79 -3.60 6.86
CA PHE A 335 -7.46 -2.47 7.52
C PHE A 335 -8.82 -2.12 6.89
N ILE A 336 -9.23 -2.83 5.83
CA ILE A 336 -10.55 -2.65 5.22
C ILE A 336 -11.56 -3.43 6.06
N ASP A 337 -12.41 -2.71 6.80
CA ASP A 337 -13.54 -3.33 7.50
C ASP A 337 -14.52 -3.94 6.47
N ARG A 338 -14.49 -5.28 6.38
CA ARG A 338 -15.40 -6.08 5.54
C ARG A 338 -16.65 -6.54 6.29
N SER A 339 -16.80 -6.17 7.56
CA SER A 339 -18.02 -6.47 8.31
C SER A 339 -19.21 -5.72 7.71
N LEU A 340 -20.42 -6.24 7.97
CA LEU A 340 -21.65 -5.54 7.58
C LEU A 340 -21.69 -4.15 8.22
N SER A 341 -21.35 -4.06 9.52
CA SER A 341 -21.32 -2.81 10.30
C SER A 341 -20.43 -1.74 9.66
N GLY A 342 -19.18 -2.09 9.29
CA GLY A 342 -18.26 -1.17 8.62
C GLY A 342 -18.78 -0.60 7.30
N ARG A 343 -19.64 -1.34 6.60
CA ARG A 343 -20.20 -0.94 5.30
C ARG A 343 -21.49 -0.13 5.41
N VAL A 344 -22.37 -0.46 6.37
CA VAL A 344 -23.75 0.08 6.41
C VAL A 344 -24.01 1.06 7.55
N LYS A 345 -23.10 1.20 8.52
CA LYS A 345 -23.30 2.09 9.67
C LYS A 345 -23.58 3.53 9.22
N ASN A 346 -24.66 4.10 9.76
CA ASN A 346 -25.19 5.43 9.45
C ASN A 346 -25.64 5.65 7.99
N LYS A 347 -25.69 4.61 7.16
CA LYS A 347 -26.18 4.68 5.78
C LYS A 347 -27.69 4.60 5.71
N VAL A 348 -28.29 5.32 4.78
CA VAL A 348 -29.74 5.27 4.52
C VAL A 348 -30.02 4.12 3.57
N ILE A 349 -30.71 3.09 4.05
CA ILE A 349 -30.97 1.86 3.29
C ILE A 349 -32.46 1.66 3.13
N VAL A 350 -32.92 1.65 1.88
CA VAL A 350 -34.32 1.45 1.53
C VAL A 350 -34.57 -0.02 1.25
N VAL A 351 -35.52 -0.63 1.98
CA VAL A 351 -35.86 -2.04 1.82
C VAL A 351 -37.34 -2.15 1.45
N THR A 352 -37.63 -2.62 0.24
CA THR A 352 -39.00 -2.87 -0.21
C THR A 352 -39.47 -4.26 0.21
N GLY A 353 -40.77 -4.40 0.54
CA GLY A 353 -41.30 -5.65 1.10
C GLY A 353 -40.74 -5.94 2.49
N ALA A 354 -40.39 -4.91 3.27
CA ALA A 354 -39.74 -5.04 4.57
C ALA A 354 -40.64 -5.54 5.70
N SER A 355 -41.95 -5.70 5.45
CA SER A 355 -42.93 -6.05 6.48
C SER A 355 -42.94 -7.53 6.88
N SER A 356 -42.28 -8.42 6.14
CA SER A 356 -42.30 -9.86 6.41
C SER A 356 -41.17 -10.63 5.73
N GLY A 357 -40.94 -11.88 6.14
CA GLY A 357 -40.06 -12.82 5.45
C GLY A 357 -38.63 -12.30 5.28
N ILE A 358 -38.08 -12.46 4.08
CA ILE A 358 -36.70 -12.07 3.74
C ILE A 358 -36.49 -10.56 3.95
N GLY A 359 -37.44 -9.72 3.54
CA GLY A 359 -37.32 -8.26 3.68
C GLY A 359 -37.22 -7.83 5.14
N LYS A 360 -38.07 -8.40 6.01
CA LYS A 360 -38.03 -8.15 7.46
C LYS A 360 -36.71 -8.59 8.07
N ALA A 361 -36.27 -9.82 7.78
CA ALA A 361 -35.02 -10.36 8.29
C ALA A 361 -33.79 -9.55 7.82
N THR A 362 -33.79 -9.09 6.58
CA THR A 362 -32.75 -8.19 6.04
C THR A 362 -32.77 -6.85 6.77
N ALA A 363 -33.94 -6.25 6.97
CA ALA A 363 -34.08 -4.98 7.70
C ALA A 363 -33.53 -5.07 9.13
N LEU A 364 -33.85 -6.13 9.87
CA LEU A 364 -33.33 -6.38 11.23
C LEU A 364 -31.80 -6.43 11.24
N LYS A 365 -31.20 -7.25 10.36
CA LYS A 365 -29.73 -7.38 10.28
C LYS A 365 -29.03 -6.06 9.94
N LEU A 366 -29.59 -5.29 9.01
CA LEU A 366 -29.04 -3.98 8.63
C LEU A 366 -29.12 -2.99 9.79
N ALA A 367 -30.24 -2.96 10.50
CA ALA A 367 -30.42 -2.07 11.64
C ALA A 367 -29.48 -2.44 12.81
N SER A 368 -29.31 -3.73 13.12
CA SER A 368 -28.34 -4.20 14.12
C SER A 368 -26.89 -3.86 13.74
N ALA A 369 -26.60 -3.72 12.44
CA ALA A 369 -25.31 -3.26 11.93
C ALA A 369 -25.17 -1.71 11.93
N GLY A 370 -26.14 -0.98 12.50
CA GLY A 370 -26.12 0.47 12.66
C GLY A 370 -26.60 1.26 11.43
N ALA A 371 -27.25 0.62 10.46
CA ALA A 371 -27.87 1.32 9.33
C ALA A 371 -29.12 2.11 9.76
N LYS A 372 -29.48 3.11 8.96
CA LYS A 372 -30.79 3.78 9.02
C LYS A 372 -31.71 3.13 8.00
N VAL A 373 -32.65 2.30 8.45
CA VAL A 373 -33.42 1.44 7.56
C VAL A 373 -34.79 2.05 7.23
N MET A 374 -35.07 2.32 5.96
CA MET A 374 -36.38 2.74 5.47
C MET A 374 -37.18 1.49 5.14
N LEU A 375 -38.16 1.17 5.98
CA LEU A 375 -39.05 0.03 5.84
C LEU A 375 -40.18 0.41 4.89
N VAL A 376 -40.21 -0.21 3.71
CA VAL A 376 -41.20 0.07 2.68
C VAL A 376 -42.09 -1.14 2.45
N ALA A 377 -43.40 -0.97 2.66
CA ALA A 377 -44.44 -1.94 2.29
C ALA A 377 -45.80 -1.25 2.20
N ARG A 378 -46.84 -1.99 1.80
CA ARG A 378 -48.21 -1.45 1.67
C ARG A 378 -48.92 -1.28 3.01
N GLY A 379 -48.75 -2.23 3.93
CA GLY A 379 -49.46 -2.26 5.21
C GLY A 379 -48.63 -1.64 6.33
N GLU A 380 -49.12 -0.55 6.92
CA GLU A 380 -48.44 0.19 7.99
C GLU A 380 -48.29 -0.63 9.28
N GLU A 381 -49.33 -1.38 9.67
CA GLU A 381 -49.34 -2.18 10.90
C GLU A 381 -48.14 -3.15 11.01
N LYS A 382 -47.86 -3.90 9.95
CA LYS A 382 -46.72 -4.84 9.93
C LYS A 382 -45.36 -4.13 9.87
N LEU A 383 -45.32 -2.92 9.32
CA LEU A 383 -44.11 -2.09 9.36
C LEU A 383 -43.86 -1.57 10.77
N LEU A 384 -44.92 -1.21 11.53
CA LEU A 384 -44.83 -0.83 12.93
C LEU A 384 -44.29 -1.98 13.79
N GLU A 385 -44.77 -3.21 13.59
CA GLU A 385 -44.23 -4.39 14.27
C GLU A 385 -42.73 -4.59 13.98
N THR A 386 -42.33 -4.46 12.70
CA THR A 386 -40.93 -4.62 12.30
C THR A 386 -40.05 -3.50 12.86
N ARG A 387 -40.54 -2.26 12.86
CA ARG A 387 -39.83 -1.13 13.48
C ARG A 387 -39.64 -1.34 14.97
N LYS A 388 -40.69 -1.78 15.67
CA LYS A 388 -40.63 -2.05 17.11
C LYS A 388 -39.56 -3.09 17.44
N GLU A 389 -39.53 -4.20 16.69
CA GLU A 389 -38.49 -5.21 16.87
C GLU A 389 -37.08 -4.65 16.61
N ILE A 390 -36.90 -3.82 15.58
CA ILE A 390 -35.63 -3.13 15.32
C ILE A 390 -35.22 -2.23 16.50
N GLU A 391 -36.16 -1.46 17.04
CA GLU A 391 -35.94 -0.54 18.16
C GLU A 391 -35.62 -1.28 19.46
N GLU A 392 -36.25 -2.44 19.71
CA GLU A 392 -35.94 -3.32 20.85
C GLU A 392 -34.48 -3.82 20.83
N PHE A 393 -33.90 -4.01 19.64
CA PHE A 393 -32.48 -4.33 19.47
C PHE A 393 -31.57 -3.09 19.35
N GLY A 394 -32.08 -1.89 19.64
CA GLY A 394 -31.32 -0.64 19.61
C GLY A 394 -31.01 -0.09 18.20
N GLY A 395 -31.65 -0.65 17.17
CA GLY A 395 -31.54 -0.18 15.79
C GLY A 395 -32.43 1.02 15.49
N LYS A 396 -32.35 1.54 14.26
CA LYS A 396 -33.16 2.69 13.82
C LYS A 396 -33.88 2.37 12.51
N ALA A 397 -35.19 2.57 12.49
CA ALA A 397 -36.01 2.35 11.30
C ALA A 397 -37.11 3.41 11.13
N TRP A 398 -37.43 3.70 9.88
CA TRP A 398 -38.47 4.65 9.46
C TRP A 398 -39.45 3.93 8.55
N ILE A 399 -40.72 4.31 8.63
CA ILE A 399 -41.81 3.62 7.95
C ILE A 399 -42.25 4.48 6.78
N TYR A 400 -42.35 3.85 5.61
CA TYR A 400 -42.95 4.45 4.43
C TYR A 400 -43.96 3.48 3.82
N THR A 401 -45.22 3.89 3.77
CA THR A 401 -46.26 3.13 3.08
C THR A 401 -46.17 3.39 1.59
N CYS A 402 -46.04 2.33 0.80
CA CYS A 402 -45.94 2.43 -0.65
C CYS A 402 -46.41 1.14 -1.32
N ASP A 403 -47.30 1.28 -2.30
CA ASP A 403 -47.52 0.24 -3.29
C ASP A 403 -46.56 0.43 -4.45
N VAL A 404 -45.47 -0.34 -4.45
CA VAL A 404 -44.41 -0.24 -5.45
C VAL A 404 -44.87 -0.66 -6.86
N SER A 405 -46.07 -1.25 -7.01
CA SER A 405 -46.65 -1.52 -8.32
C SER A 405 -47.28 -0.26 -8.96
N GLU A 406 -47.53 0.78 -8.17
CA GLU A 406 -48.14 2.05 -8.60
C GLU A 406 -47.10 3.15 -8.79
N THR A 407 -47.12 3.80 -9.96
CA THR A 407 -46.11 4.81 -10.34
C THR A 407 -46.11 6.01 -9.39
N ALA A 408 -47.29 6.61 -9.14
CA ALA A 408 -47.41 7.78 -8.27
C ALA A 408 -46.95 7.50 -6.83
N SER A 409 -47.17 6.27 -6.34
CA SER A 409 -46.72 5.84 -5.02
C SER A 409 -45.19 5.73 -4.94
N CYS A 410 -44.54 5.29 -6.02
CA CYS A 410 -43.08 5.22 -6.10
C CYS A 410 -42.47 6.62 -6.14
N ASP A 411 -43.05 7.53 -6.90
CA ASP A 411 -42.58 8.92 -7.02
C ASP A 411 -42.67 9.65 -5.67
N ALA A 412 -43.81 9.50 -4.97
CA ALA A 412 -44.00 10.05 -3.64
C ALA A 412 -43.00 9.46 -2.62
N LEU A 413 -42.78 8.14 -2.66
CA LEU A 413 -41.81 7.47 -1.79
C LEU A 413 -40.39 8.03 -1.98
N VAL A 414 -39.94 8.16 -3.23
CA VAL A 414 -38.61 8.69 -3.56
C VAL A 414 -38.49 10.13 -3.07
N ALA A 415 -39.47 10.98 -3.36
CA ALA A 415 -39.48 12.37 -2.93
C ALA A 415 -39.40 12.49 -1.40
N ASN A 416 -40.22 11.73 -0.68
CA ASN A 416 -40.26 11.77 0.79
C ASN A 416 -38.93 11.31 1.41
N ILE A 417 -38.37 10.17 0.97
CA ILE A 417 -37.10 9.67 1.51
C ILE A 417 -35.94 10.64 1.23
N LEU A 418 -35.91 11.22 0.02
CA LEU A 418 -34.86 12.19 -0.32
C LEU A 418 -35.02 13.49 0.47
N ASN A 419 -36.25 13.94 0.74
CA ASN A 419 -36.51 15.10 1.58
C ASN A 419 -36.10 14.87 3.04
N ASP A 420 -36.50 13.72 3.61
CA ASP A 420 -36.33 13.45 5.05
C ASP A 420 -34.90 13.04 5.41
N HIS A 421 -34.19 12.41 4.47
CA HIS A 421 -32.89 11.79 4.73
C HIS A 421 -31.77 12.24 3.80
N GLY A 422 -32.08 13.05 2.78
CA GLY A 422 -31.12 13.64 1.84
C GLY A 422 -30.49 12.67 0.83
N SER A 423 -30.64 11.36 1.04
CA SER A 423 -29.99 10.33 0.21
C SER A 423 -30.62 8.95 0.37
N CYS A 424 -30.38 8.10 -0.63
CA CYS A 424 -30.51 6.65 -0.53
C CYS A 424 -29.12 6.07 -0.85
N ASP A 425 -28.44 5.51 0.15
CA ASP A 425 -27.12 4.91 -0.04
C ASP A 425 -27.23 3.49 -0.63
N TYR A 426 -28.24 2.75 -0.17
CA TYR A 426 -28.54 1.39 -0.64
C TYR A 426 -30.03 1.26 -0.95
N LEU A 427 -30.37 0.80 -2.14
CA LEU A 427 -31.72 0.42 -2.53
C LEU A 427 -31.81 -1.11 -2.62
N ILE A 428 -32.64 -1.73 -1.79
CA ILE A 428 -32.92 -3.16 -1.81
C ILE A 428 -34.33 -3.39 -2.37
N ASN A 429 -34.38 -3.75 -3.64
CA ASN A 429 -35.59 -4.16 -4.33
C ASN A 429 -35.90 -5.63 -3.99
N ASN A 430 -36.59 -5.82 -2.87
CA ASN A 430 -37.01 -7.13 -2.35
C ASN A 430 -38.52 -7.38 -2.50
N ALA A 431 -39.34 -6.33 -2.67
CA ALA A 431 -40.77 -6.51 -2.93
C ALA A 431 -40.98 -7.36 -4.18
N GLY A 432 -41.77 -8.43 -4.03
CA GLY A 432 -42.03 -9.34 -5.12
C GLY A 432 -43.12 -10.34 -4.80
N ARG A 433 -43.68 -10.93 -5.86
CA ARG A 433 -44.66 -12.01 -5.77
C ARG A 433 -44.37 -13.08 -6.82
N SER A 434 -44.84 -14.29 -6.57
CA SER A 434 -44.74 -15.40 -7.52
C SER A 434 -46.13 -15.85 -7.96
N ILE A 435 -46.27 -16.23 -9.22
CA ILE A 435 -47.42 -16.97 -9.72
C ILE A 435 -47.14 -18.45 -9.45
N ARG A 436 -47.86 -19.03 -8.51
CA ARG A 436 -47.72 -20.45 -8.11
C ARG A 436 -48.84 -21.30 -8.72
N ARG A 437 -49.16 -21.06 -10.00
CA ARG A 437 -50.21 -21.75 -10.74
C ARG A 437 -49.66 -22.20 -12.09
N GLY A 438 -50.07 -23.38 -12.55
CA GLY A 438 -49.80 -23.84 -13.91
C GLY A 438 -50.53 -22.98 -14.96
N ILE A 439 -49.96 -22.89 -16.17
CA ILE A 439 -50.50 -22.06 -17.24
C ILE A 439 -51.89 -22.52 -17.68
N ILE A 440 -52.13 -23.83 -17.70
CA ILE A 440 -53.43 -24.46 -18.03
C ILE A 440 -54.59 -23.97 -17.14
N ASN A 441 -54.27 -23.52 -15.93
CA ASN A 441 -55.26 -23.01 -14.97
C ASN A 441 -55.30 -21.47 -14.93
N SER A 442 -54.77 -20.78 -15.94
CA SER A 442 -54.58 -19.32 -15.91
C SER A 442 -55.08 -18.57 -17.16
N PHE A 443 -55.81 -19.23 -18.07
CA PHE A 443 -56.24 -18.64 -19.34
C PHE A 443 -57.11 -17.38 -19.19
N ASP A 444 -57.96 -17.34 -18.16
CA ASP A 444 -58.84 -16.22 -17.81
C ASP A 444 -58.17 -15.20 -16.87
N ARG A 445 -56.89 -15.38 -16.53
CA ARG A 445 -56.18 -14.64 -15.47
C ARG A 445 -54.92 -13.96 -15.95
N PHE A 446 -54.93 -13.40 -17.16
CA PHE A 446 -53.79 -12.66 -17.72
C PHE A 446 -53.30 -11.54 -16.78
N HIS A 447 -54.22 -10.88 -16.08
CA HIS A 447 -53.93 -9.84 -15.08
C HIS A 447 -53.03 -10.31 -13.91
N ASP A 448 -52.88 -11.62 -13.66
CA ASP A 448 -51.91 -12.15 -12.71
C ASP A 448 -50.45 -11.92 -13.19
N PHE A 449 -50.21 -12.01 -14.49
CA PHE A 449 -48.90 -11.76 -15.12
C PHE A 449 -48.58 -10.27 -15.15
N GLU A 450 -49.53 -9.43 -15.56
CA GLU A 450 -49.37 -7.97 -15.56
C GLU A 450 -49.01 -7.45 -14.18
N ARG A 451 -49.79 -7.82 -13.16
CA ARG A 451 -49.51 -7.42 -11.77
C ARG A 451 -48.15 -7.94 -11.26
N THR A 452 -47.69 -9.09 -11.75
CA THR A 452 -46.35 -9.60 -11.39
C THR A 452 -45.26 -8.77 -12.05
N MET A 453 -45.42 -8.37 -13.31
CA MET A 453 -44.51 -7.44 -13.99
C MET A 453 -44.51 -6.06 -13.35
N GLN A 454 -45.69 -5.53 -12.98
CA GLN A 454 -45.80 -4.23 -12.31
C GLN A 454 -45.04 -4.23 -10.98
N LEU A 455 -45.18 -5.28 -10.17
CA LEU A 455 -44.49 -5.39 -8.88
C LEU A 455 -43.00 -5.72 -9.03
N ASN A 456 -42.67 -6.84 -9.66
CA ASN A 456 -41.33 -7.42 -9.60
C ASN A 456 -40.33 -6.72 -10.53
N TYR A 457 -40.79 -6.15 -11.65
CA TYR A 457 -39.92 -5.55 -12.66
C TYR A 457 -40.07 -4.03 -12.69
N PHE A 458 -41.25 -3.53 -13.05
CA PHE A 458 -41.46 -2.10 -13.23
C PHE A 458 -41.34 -1.33 -11.91
N GLY A 459 -41.84 -1.88 -10.80
CA GLY A 459 -41.67 -1.27 -9.48
C GLY A 459 -40.21 -1.08 -9.10
N ALA A 460 -39.39 -2.14 -9.23
CA ALA A 460 -37.95 -2.06 -8.98
C ALA A 460 -37.26 -1.04 -9.90
N LEU A 461 -37.59 -1.04 -11.20
CA LEU A 461 -37.03 -0.10 -12.17
C LEU A 461 -37.40 1.35 -11.85
N ARG A 462 -38.65 1.63 -11.47
CA ARG A 462 -39.10 2.98 -11.08
C ARG A 462 -38.32 3.52 -9.89
N LEU A 463 -38.13 2.72 -8.84
CA LEU A 463 -37.34 3.13 -7.68
C LEU A 463 -35.86 3.35 -8.02
N ILE A 464 -35.29 2.50 -8.89
CA ILE A 464 -33.94 2.72 -9.42
C ILE A 464 -33.87 4.07 -10.13
N MET A 465 -34.78 4.34 -11.06
CA MET A 465 -34.81 5.59 -11.82
C MET A 465 -35.01 6.81 -10.91
N GLY A 466 -35.78 6.68 -9.82
CA GLY A 466 -36.00 7.75 -8.86
C GLY A 466 -34.78 8.07 -7.97
N PHE A 467 -34.11 7.04 -7.43
CA PHE A 467 -32.97 7.26 -6.53
C PHE A 467 -31.63 7.47 -7.25
N LEU A 468 -31.46 6.91 -8.45
CA LEU A 468 -30.19 6.92 -9.19
C LEU A 468 -29.64 8.33 -9.48
N PRO A 469 -30.44 9.35 -9.85
CA PRO A 469 -29.94 10.70 -10.07
C PRO A 469 -29.19 11.24 -8.84
N LYS A 470 -29.76 11.08 -7.64
CA LYS A 470 -29.10 11.53 -6.40
C LYS A 470 -27.88 10.68 -6.04
N MET A 471 -27.92 9.38 -6.33
CA MET A 471 -26.74 8.51 -6.17
C MET A 471 -25.57 8.93 -7.06
N ILE A 472 -25.84 9.33 -8.30
CA ILE A 472 -24.84 9.85 -9.25
C ILE A 472 -24.28 11.17 -8.74
N GLU A 473 -25.14 12.11 -8.33
CA GLU A 473 -24.74 13.40 -7.76
C GLU A 473 -23.80 13.21 -6.55
N ASN A 474 -24.17 12.30 -5.66
CA ASN A 474 -23.39 11.96 -4.47
C ASN A 474 -22.13 11.12 -4.77
N LYS A 475 -21.94 10.66 -6.02
CA LYS A 475 -20.92 9.70 -6.44
C LYS A 475 -20.89 8.44 -5.58
N ARG A 476 -22.05 8.06 -5.04
CA ARG A 476 -22.23 6.94 -4.11
C ARG A 476 -23.66 6.43 -4.17
N GLY A 477 -23.80 5.13 -4.36
CA GLY A 477 -25.07 4.41 -4.32
C GLY A 477 -24.87 2.94 -4.65
N HIS A 478 -25.73 2.09 -4.12
CA HIS A 478 -25.68 0.65 -4.39
C HIS A 478 -27.10 0.10 -4.54
N ILE A 479 -27.35 -0.66 -5.61
CA ILE A 479 -28.66 -1.23 -5.91
C ILE A 479 -28.56 -2.75 -5.80
N ILE A 480 -29.46 -3.34 -5.01
CA ILE A 480 -29.56 -4.77 -4.78
C ILE A 480 -30.95 -5.21 -5.23
N ASN A 481 -31.01 -6.01 -6.29
CA ASN A 481 -32.24 -6.64 -6.75
C ASN A 481 -32.30 -8.08 -6.26
N ILE A 482 -33.35 -8.45 -5.55
CA ILE A 482 -33.56 -9.83 -5.12
C ILE A 482 -34.16 -10.62 -6.28
N SER A 483 -33.39 -11.56 -6.81
CA SER A 483 -33.80 -12.48 -7.87
C SER A 483 -34.17 -13.85 -7.28
N SER A 484 -34.53 -14.80 -8.14
CA SER A 484 -34.82 -16.18 -7.77
C SER A 484 -34.04 -17.14 -8.66
N ILE A 485 -33.58 -18.26 -8.08
CA ILE A 485 -33.03 -19.39 -8.84
C ILE A 485 -34.02 -19.89 -9.90
N GLY A 486 -35.31 -19.64 -9.70
CA GLY A 486 -36.38 -19.93 -10.65
C GLY A 486 -36.18 -19.33 -12.05
N VAL A 487 -35.40 -18.24 -12.16
CA VAL A 487 -35.04 -17.61 -13.45
C VAL A 487 -33.96 -18.39 -14.20
N LEU A 488 -33.12 -19.14 -13.49
CA LEU A 488 -32.06 -19.97 -14.06
C LEU A 488 -32.48 -21.43 -14.24
N SER A 489 -33.55 -21.87 -13.57
CA SER A 489 -34.06 -23.24 -13.69
C SER A 489 -35.02 -23.36 -14.88
N ASN A 490 -34.62 -24.13 -15.89
CA ASN A 490 -35.49 -24.57 -17.00
C ASN A 490 -36.44 -25.68 -16.54
N ALA A 491 -37.36 -25.39 -15.63
CA ALA A 491 -38.43 -26.33 -15.29
C ALA A 491 -39.69 -25.98 -16.09
N PRO A 492 -39.88 -26.53 -17.32
CA PRO A 492 -41.16 -26.37 -18.00
C PRO A 492 -42.24 -27.00 -17.13
N ARG A 493 -43.23 -26.20 -16.75
CA ARG A 493 -44.52 -26.68 -16.24
C ARG A 493 -45.57 -26.23 -17.23
N PHE A 494 -45.69 -26.99 -18.32
CA PHE A 494 -46.83 -26.89 -19.23
C PHE A 494 -48.02 -27.58 -18.60
#